data_AF-A0A6J3BST3-F1
#
_entry.id   AF-A0A6J3BST3-F1
#
_cell.length_a   1.000
_cell.length_b   1.000
_cell.length_c   1.000
_cell.angle_alpha   90.00
_cell.angle_beta   90.00
_cell.angle_gamma   90.00
#
_symmetry.space_group_name_H-M   'P 1'
#
loop_
_entity.id
_entity.type
_entity.pdbx_description
1 polymer ?
#
loop_
_entity_poly.entity_id
_entity_poly.type
_entity_poly.pdbx_seq_one_letter_code
_entity_poly.pdbx_strand_id
1 'polypeptide(L)'
;MEKHPALALGQLRGLEGRDESKKLWFQLTRIVNNITGPIRPMKSWIKYWADKKSTVRSKVQSVGGDPNSLCSNVEKKIWDLFLANDVSKSRNVKQESHFIDETVLNEDSIDEANMEPEPVLDFEVEPVADPEERQIAIMDKLVKAMSSQASALAQLGHASLVSSQAMERLADASHLQARALDRLASTFESIGAATHQVGTALLDIDATVKRCYATSPT
;
A
#
# COMPACT_ATOMS: atom_id res chain seq x y z
N MET A 1 16.58 -7.91 -12.19
CA MET A 1 15.53 -6.89 -12.33
C MET A 1 15.93 -5.80 -13.31
N GLU A 2 17.03 -5.06 -13.09
CA GLU A 2 17.48 -4.00 -14.03
C GLU A 2 17.71 -4.53 -15.47
N LYS A 3 18.29 -5.73 -15.61
CA LYS A 3 18.51 -6.41 -16.90
C LYS A 3 17.23 -6.91 -17.59
N HIS A 4 16.12 -7.02 -16.86
CA HIS A 4 14.85 -7.55 -17.35
C HIS A 4 13.69 -6.66 -16.86
N PRO A 5 13.55 -5.44 -17.40
CA PRO A 5 12.55 -4.48 -16.95
C PRO A 5 11.11 -4.98 -17.15
N ALA A 6 10.85 -5.77 -18.21
CA ALA A 6 9.54 -6.37 -18.46
C ALA A 6 9.10 -7.33 -17.32
N LEU A 7 10.05 -8.05 -16.71
CA LEU A 7 9.79 -8.89 -15.53
C LEU A 7 9.47 -8.01 -14.31
N ALA A 8 10.27 -6.97 -14.08
CA ALA A 8 10.13 -6.07 -12.94
C ALA A 8 8.80 -5.31 -12.97
N LEU A 9 8.30 -4.97 -14.17
CA LEU A 9 7.03 -4.29 -14.39
C LEU A 9 5.83 -5.25 -14.50
N GLY A 10 6.04 -6.57 -14.55
CA GLY A 10 4.95 -7.54 -14.74
C GLY A 10 4.32 -7.47 -16.13
N GLN A 11 5.09 -7.04 -17.13
CA GLN A 11 4.64 -6.85 -18.51
C GLN A 11 4.76 -8.12 -19.36
N LEU A 12 5.41 -9.17 -18.86
CA LEU A 12 5.48 -10.48 -19.50
C LEU A 12 4.12 -11.19 -19.40
N ARG A 13 3.23 -10.89 -20.35
CA ARG A 13 1.88 -11.49 -20.49
C ARG A 13 1.86 -12.51 -21.63
N GLY A 14 0.84 -13.37 -21.66
CA GLY A 14 0.71 -14.47 -22.62
C GLY A 14 1.35 -15.78 -22.14
N LEU A 15 1.13 -16.88 -22.87
CA LEU A 15 1.64 -18.21 -22.53
C LEU A 15 3.18 -18.25 -22.47
N GLU A 16 3.84 -17.75 -23.51
CA GLU A 16 5.31 -17.69 -23.60
C GLU A 16 5.91 -16.74 -22.55
N GLY A 17 5.28 -15.57 -22.35
CA GLY A 17 5.70 -14.60 -21.32
C GLY A 17 5.57 -15.13 -19.89
N ARG A 18 4.58 -15.98 -19.60
CA ARG A 18 4.44 -16.61 -18.26
C ARG A 18 5.58 -17.57 -17.98
N ASP A 19 5.98 -18.39 -18.95
CA ASP A 19 7.07 -19.36 -18.78
C ASP A 19 8.43 -18.67 -18.65
N GLU A 20 8.69 -17.63 -19.45
CA GLU A 20 9.88 -16.81 -19.31
C GLU A 20 9.93 -16.07 -17.96
N SER A 21 8.80 -15.48 -17.56
CA SER A 21 8.66 -14.82 -16.26
C SER A 21 8.99 -15.79 -15.12
N LYS A 22 8.45 -17.02 -15.18
CA LYS A 22 8.72 -18.07 -14.19
C LYS A 22 10.20 -18.44 -14.15
N LYS A 23 10.86 -18.63 -15.30
CA LYS A 23 12.31 -18.93 -15.38
C LYS A 23 13.15 -17.82 -14.76
N LEU A 24 12.87 -16.57 -15.09
CA LEU A 24 13.61 -15.41 -14.57
C LEU A 24 13.39 -15.22 -13.07
N TRP A 25 12.15 -15.38 -12.59
CA TRP A 25 11.86 -15.34 -11.15
C TRP A 25 12.53 -16.46 -10.38
N PHE A 26 12.65 -17.65 -10.96
CA PHE A 26 13.35 -18.76 -10.36
C PHE A 26 14.85 -18.48 -10.24
N GLN A 27 15.47 -17.96 -11.30
CA GLN A 27 16.88 -17.53 -11.26
C GLN A 27 17.12 -16.43 -10.22
N LEU A 28 16.25 -15.42 -10.16
CA LEU A 28 16.32 -14.36 -9.15
C LEU A 28 16.19 -14.92 -7.73
N THR A 29 15.25 -15.83 -7.51
CA THR A 29 15.06 -16.48 -6.20
C THR A 29 16.33 -17.19 -5.76
N ARG A 30 16.98 -17.93 -6.66
CA ARG A 30 18.24 -18.61 -6.37
C ARG A 30 19.34 -17.62 -6.01
N ILE A 31 19.49 -16.54 -6.79
CA ILE A 31 20.50 -15.51 -6.52
C ILE A 31 20.27 -14.85 -5.17
N VAL A 32 19.03 -14.41 -4.89
CA VAL A 32 18.69 -13.69 -3.66
C VAL A 32 18.85 -14.59 -2.43
N ASN A 33 18.41 -15.85 -2.51
CA ASN A 33 18.57 -16.80 -1.40
C ASN A 33 20.04 -17.20 -1.16
N ASN A 34 20.93 -17.02 -2.13
CA ASN A 34 22.37 -17.23 -1.96
C ASN A 34 23.09 -16.04 -1.33
N ILE A 35 22.41 -14.90 -1.16
CA ILE A 35 22.93 -13.73 -0.44
C ILE A 35 22.53 -13.88 1.04
N THR A 36 23.38 -13.42 1.96
CA THR A 36 23.09 -13.41 3.40
C THR A 36 21.76 -12.69 3.68
N GLY A 37 20.75 -13.43 4.14
CA GLY A 37 19.42 -12.88 4.41
C GLY A 37 18.34 -13.95 4.53
N PRO A 38 17.06 -13.53 4.56
CA PRO A 38 15.93 -14.44 4.66
C PRO A 38 15.80 -15.29 3.40
N ILE A 39 15.80 -16.61 3.55
CA ILE A 39 15.53 -17.54 2.45
C ILE A 39 14.02 -17.61 2.25
N ARG A 40 13.55 -17.32 1.04
CA ARG A 40 12.11 -17.32 0.72
C ARG A 40 11.81 -18.07 -0.57
N PRO A 41 10.63 -18.69 -0.70
CA PRO A 41 10.19 -19.29 -1.94
C PRO A 41 9.91 -18.21 -2.99
N MET A 42 9.97 -18.59 -4.27
CA MET A 42 9.80 -17.68 -5.41
C MET A 42 8.51 -16.84 -5.33
N LYS A 43 7.38 -17.46 -4.99
CA LYS A 43 6.10 -16.76 -4.81
C LYS A 43 6.18 -15.64 -3.77
N SER A 44 6.95 -15.83 -2.70
CA SER A 44 7.12 -14.82 -1.65
C SER A 44 8.01 -13.66 -2.11
N TRP A 45 9.04 -13.92 -2.92
CA TRP A 45 9.85 -12.84 -3.52
C TRP A 45 9.08 -12.01 -4.55
N ILE A 46 8.22 -12.66 -5.35
CA ILE A 46 7.32 -11.97 -6.28
C ILE A 46 6.40 -11.02 -5.52
N LYS A 47 5.76 -11.52 -4.46
CA LYS A 47 4.89 -10.69 -3.60
C LYS A 47 5.66 -9.54 -2.95
N TYR A 48 6.82 -9.84 -2.34
CA TYR A 48 7.67 -8.83 -1.73
C TYR A 48 8.03 -7.70 -2.71
N TRP A 49 8.34 -8.03 -3.96
CA TRP A 49 8.65 -7.04 -4.98
C TRP A 49 7.43 -6.18 -5.34
N ALA A 50 6.24 -6.79 -5.46
CA ALA A 50 5.00 -6.05 -5.70
C ALA A 50 4.70 -5.07 -4.55
N ASP A 51 4.77 -5.56 -3.31
CA ASP A 51 4.56 -4.76 -2.10
C ASP A 51 5.57 -3.61 -2.00
N LYS A 52 6.86 -3.88 -2.32
CA LYS A 52 7.91 -2.88 -2.28
C LYS A 52 7.68 -1.77 -3.30
N LYS A 53 7.30 -2.11 -4.54
CA LYS A 53 6.93 -1.10 -5.57
C LYS A 53 5.73 -0.26 -5.14
N SER A 54 4.69 -0.91 -4.60
CA SER A 54 3.50 -0.22 -4.09
C SER A 54 3.87 0.78 -2.99
N THR A 55 4.67 0.33 -2.01
CA THR A 55 5.16 1.18 -0.92
C THR A 55 5.94 2.39 -1.43
N VAL A 56 6.85 2.19 -2.39
CA VAL A 56 7.63 3.30 -2.99
C VAL A 56 6.70 4.29 -3.70
N ARG A 57 5.72 3.79 -4.45
CA ARG A 57 4.72 4.62 -5.13
C ARG A 57 3.88 5.44 -4.15
N SER A 58 3.36 4.81 -3.10
CA SER A 58 2.56 5.48 -2.06
C SER A 58 3.37 6.55 -1.32
N LYS A 59 4.65 6.28 -1.00
CA LYS A 59 5.53 7.27 -0.37
C LYS A 59 5.66 8.53 -1.22
N VAL A 60 6.00 8.40 -2.50
CA VAL A 60 6.15 9.56 -3.39
C VAL A 60 4.83 10.32 -3.56
N GLN A 61 3.72 9.60 -3.72
CA GLN A 61 2.40 10.24 -3.85
C GLN A 61 1.95 10.98 -2.59
N SER A 62 2.27 10.46 -1.39
CA SER A 62 1.92 11.12 -0.12
C SER A 62 2.64 12.46 0.12
N VAL A 63 3.77 12.69 -0.55
CA VAL A 63 4.58 13.91 -0.44
C VAL A 63 4.43 14.79 -1.70
N GLY A 64 3.24 14.78 -2.32
CA GLY A 64 2.94 15.64 -3.47
C GLY A 64 3.65 15.26 -4.77
N GLY A 65 4.10 13.99 -4.88
CA GLY A 65 4.80 13.51 -6.07
C GLY A 65 6.30 13.79 -6.09
N ASP A 66 6.89 14.29 -4.99
CA ASP A 66 8.33 14.56 -4.92
C ASP A 66 9.13 13.28 -4.64
N PRO A 67 9.94 12.79 -5.59
CA PRO A 67 10.77 11.59 -5.40
C PRO A 67 11.93 11.81 -4.42
N ASN A 68 12.26 13.06 -4.05
CA ASN A 68 13.29 13.34 -3.04
C ASN A 68 12.89 12.89 -1.63
N SER A 69 11.61 12.61 -1.41
CA SER A 69 11.08 12.03 -0.17
C SER A 69 11.58 10.60 0.11
N LEU A 70 12.15 9.91 -0.88
CA LEU A 70 12.66 8.54 -0.73
C LEU A 70 14.03 8.55 -0.04
N CYS A 71 14.08 8.11 1.22
CA CYS A 71 15.31 8.12 2.02
C CYS A 71 16.31 7.01 1.64
N SER A 72 15.86 5.91 1.00
CA SER A 72 16.73 4.77 0.67
C SER A 72 17.21 4.81 -0.79
N ASN A 73 18.51 4.60 -1.00
CA ASN A 73 19.11 4.46 -2.35
C ASN A 73 18.42 3.37 -3.19
N VAL A 74 17.95 2.30 -2.55
CA VAL A 74 17.20 1.22 -3.24
C VAL A 74 15.83 1.73 -3.68
N GLU A 75 15.14 2.51 -2.85
CA GLU A 75 13.83 3.08 -3.19
C GLU A 75 13.94 4.09 -4.34
N LYS A 76 14.96 4.96 -4.32
CA LYS A 76 15.27 5.87 -5.43
C LYS A 76 15.50 5.12 -6.74
N LYS A 77 16.35 4.08 -6.73
CA LYS A 77 16.57 3.23 -7.91
C LYS A 77 15.30 2.54 -8.42
N ILE A 78 14.45 2.06 -7.52
CA ILE A 78 13.17 1.45 -7.90
C ILE A 78 12.27 2.50 -8.59
N TRP A 79 12.23 3.71 -8.04
CA TRP A 79 11.47 4.80 -8.62
C TRP A 79 11.99 5.17 -10.01
N ASP A 80 13.28 5.47 -10.14
CA ASP A 80 13.90 5.94 -11.37
C ASP A 80 13.80 4.92 -12.51
N LEU A 81 14.04 3.63 -12.21
CA LEU A 81 14.10 2.60 -13.24
C LEU A 81 12.73 2.02 -13.63
N PHE A 82 11.74 2.08 -12.75
CA PHE A 82 10.48 1.36 -12.96
C PHE A 82 9.21 2.20 -12.79
N LEU A 83 9.24 3.31 -12.05
CA LEU A 83 8.01 4.04 -11.68
C LEU A 83 7.96 5.48 -12.22
N ALA A 84 9.11 6.12 -12.47
CA ALA A 84 9.18 7.51 -12.94
C ALA A 84 8.45 7.72 -14.28
N ASN A 85 8.53 6.73 -15.18
CA ASN A 85 7.91 6.78 -16.51
C ASN A 85 6.40 6.52 -16.52
N ASP A 86 5.82 6.02 -15.42
CA ASP A 86 4.36 5.83 -15.30
C ASP A 86 3.64 7.18 -15.14
N VAL A 87 4.32 8.20 -14.59
CA VAL A 87 3.73 9.53 -14.33
C VAL A 87 3.62 10.37 -15.61
N SER A 88 4.52 10.16 -16.58
CA SER A 88 4.61 10.95 -17.82
C SER A 88 3.62 10.51 -18.90
N LYS A 89 3.08 9.29 -18.82
CA LYS A 89 1.99 8.83 -19.69
C LYS A 89 0.66 9.19 -19.05
N SER A 90 0.36 10.49 -19.06
CA SER A 90 -1.01 10.98 -18.92
C SER A 90 -1.86 10.32 -20.01
N ARG A 91 -2.53 9.22 -19.66
CA ARG A 91 -3.72 8.79 -20.39
C ARG A 91 -4.77 9.83 -20.07
N ASN A 92 -5.05 10.70 -21.03
CA ASN A 92 -6.36 11.31 -21.16
C ASN A 92 -7.38 10.17 -21.32
N VAL A 93 -7.92 9.69 -20.21
CA VAL A 93 -9.10 8.82 -20.22
C VAL A 93 -10.05 9.34 -19.15
N LYS A 94 -11.21 9.72 -19.67
CA LYS A 94 -12.46 10.00 -18.99
C LYS A 94 -12.58 9.19 -17.70
N GLN A 95 -12.94 9.89 -16.64
CA GLN A 95 -13.29 9.36 -15.33
C GLN A 95 -14.39 8.31 -15.50
N GLU A 96 -14.00 7.04 -15.62
CA GLU A 96 -14.89 5.89 -15.59
C GLU A 96 -14.27 4.89 -14.62
N SER A 97 -14.96 4.77 -13.48
CA SER A 97 -14.65 3.85 -12.40
C SER A 97 -14.86 2.42 -12.87
N HIS A 98 -13.83 1.80 -13.43
CA HIS A 98 -13.81 0.35 -13.63
C HIS A 98 -12.39 -0.15 -13.96
N PHE A 99 -11.82 -1.00 -13.09
CA PHE A 99 -11.12 -2.26 -13.45
C PHE A 99 -10.59 -2.91 -12.15
N ILE A 100 -11.29 -3.89 -11.56
CA ILE A 100 -11.27 -5.35 -11.85
C ILE A 100 -9.86 -5.96 -11.77
N ASP A 101 -9.81 -7.05 -10.98
CA ASP A 101 -9.10 -8.31 -11.23
C ASP A 101 -7.95 -8.67 -10.29
N GLU A 102 -8.32 -9.03 -9.06
CA GLU A 102 -7.49 -9.82 -8.14
C GLU A 102 -7.87 -11.32 -8.20
N THR A 103 -8.23 -11.82 -9.39
CA THR A 103 -8.60 -13.22 -9.63
C THR A 103 -7.43 -14.01 -10.22
N VAL A 104 -6.27 -14.00 -9.56
CA VAL A 104 -5.12 -14.81 -9.99
C VAL A 104 -4.57 -15.64 -8.84
N LEU A 105 -5.42 -16.36 -8.10
CA LEU A 105 -5.00 -17.49 -7.26
C LEU A 105 -6.21 -18.37 -6.86
N ASN A 106 -7.02 -18.85 -7.81
CA ASN A 106 -7.74 -20.12 -7.61
C ASN A 106 -8.29 -20.67 -8.93
N GLU A 107 -7.58 -21.58 -9.58
CA GLU A 107 -8.18 -22.50 -10.55
C GLU A 107 -7.24 -23.70 -10.74
N ASP A 108 -7.42 -24.68 -9.86
CA ASP A 108 -7.28 -26.09 -10.21
C ASP A 108 -8.72 -26.63 -10.18
N SER A 109 -9.10 -27.44 -11.18
CA SER A 109 -10.43 -28.08 -11.38
C SER A 109 -11.45 -27.13 -12.06
N ILE A 110 -12.03 -27.38 -13.25
CA ILE A 110 -12.39 -28.63 -13.94
C ILE A 110 -12.42 -28.36 -15.45
N ASP A 111 -12.02 -29.38 -16.21
CA ASP A 111 -12.09 -29.54 -17.66
C ASP A 111 -13.44 -29.20 -18.32
N GLU A 112 -13.33 -28.98 -19.62
CA GLU A 112 -14.22 -29.45 -20.69
C GLU A 112 -15.38 -28.59 -21.19
N ALA A 113 -15.24 -28.25 -22.48
CA ALA A 113 -16.27 -28.04 -23.50
C ALA A 113 -17.28 -26.89 -23.32
N ASN A 114 -17.17 -25.84 -24.13
CA ASN A 114 -17.88 -25.72 -25.42
C ASN A 114 -17.65 -24.32 -26.01
N MET A 115 -16.98 -24.24 -27.17
CA MET A 115 -17.17 -23.12 -28.09
C MET A 115 -18.52 -23.31 -28.75
N GLU A 116 -19.39 -22.30 -28.75
CA GLU A 116 -20.34 -22.03 -29.85
C GLU A 116 -20.72 -20.53 -29.86
N PRO A 117 -21.00 -19.96 -31.04
CA PRO A 117 -21.04 -18.52 -31.26
C PRO A 117 -22.39 -17.89 -30.91
N GLU A 118 -22.32 -16.58 -30.69
CA GLU A 118 -23.38 -15.58 -30.57
C GLU A 118 -24.64 -15.86 -31.44
N PRO A 119 -25.86 -15.94 -30.85
CA PRO A 119 -27.08 -15.94 -31.64
C PRO A 119 -27.57 -14.50 -31.83
N VAL A 120 -27.76 -14.19 -33.10
CA VAL A 120 -28.48 -13.05 -33.66
C VAL A 120 -29.88 -12.97 -33.02
N LEU A 121 -30.30 -11.74 -32.72
CA LEU A 121 -31.66 -11.36 -32.32
C LEU A 121 -32.70 -11.95 -33.28
N ASP A 122 -33.32 -13.06 -32.87
CA ASP A 122 -34.54 -13.55 -33.50
C ASP A 122 -35.73 -13.20 -32.59
N PHE A 123 -36.67 -12.44 -33.16
CA PHE A 123 -37.89 -12.00 -32.52
C PHE A 123 -38.94 -13.09 -32.76
N GLU A 124 -38.73 -14.27 -32.18
CA GLU A 124 -39.75 -15.32 -32.16
C GLU A 124 -40.63 -15.18 -30.91
N VAL A 125 -41.93 -15.12 -31.17
CA VAL A 125 -43.01 -15.06 -30.21
C VAL A 125 -42.98 -16.32 -29.34
N GLU A 126 -42.46 -16.19 -28.11
CA GLU A 126 -42.45 -17.28 -27.13
C GLU A 126 -43.89 -17.54 -26.63
N PRO A 127 -44.37 -18.80 -26.66
CA PRO A 127 -45.75 -19.12 -26.31
C PRO A 127 -45.90 -19.06 -24.79
N VAL A 128 -46.83 -18.23 -24.34
CA VAL A 128 -47.50 -18.21 -23.03
C VAL A 128 -46.86 -19.16 -21.99
N ALA A 129 -45.78 -18.69 -21.34
CA ALA A 129 -45.32 -19.30 -20.11
C ALA A 129 -46.46 -19.26 -19.09
N ASP A 130 -46.75 -20.41 -18.48
CA ASP A 130 -47.76 -20.56 -17.44
C ASP A 130 -47.51 -19.50 -16.36
N PRO A 131 -48.48 -18.65 -15.99
CA PRO A 131 -48.29 -17.61 -14.97
C PRO A 131 -47.67 -18.14 -13.67
N GLU A 132 -47.88 -19.41 -13.35
CA GLU A 132 -47.31 -20.10 -12.19
C GLU A 132 -45.78 -20.30 -12.30
N GLU A 133 -45.27 -20.66 -13.49
CA GLU A 133 -43.83 -20.83 -13.74
C GLU A 133 -43.08 -19.49 -13.68
N ARG A 134 -43.69 -18.42 -14.19
CA ARG A 134 -43.16 -17.05 -14.04
C ARG A 134 -43.07 -16.64 -12.57
N GLN A 135 -44.07 -16.99 -11.77
CA GLN A 135 -44.09 -16.67 -10.34
C GLN A 135 -43.01 -17.45 -9.57
N ILE A 136 -42.78 -18.72 -9.91
CA ILE A 136 -41.68 -19.54 -9.35
C ILE A 136 -40.32 -18.93 -9.70
N ALA A 137 -40.11 -18.54 -10.96
CA ALA A 137 -38.86 -17.90 -11.39
C ALA A 137 -38.58 -16.55 -10.68
N ILE A 138 -39.64 -15.79 -10.38
CA ILE A 138 -39.51 -14.54 -9.61
C ILE A 138 -39.13 -14.84 -8.15
N MET A 139 -39.77 -15.82 -7.50
CA MET A 139 -39.42 -16.22 -6.14
C MET A 139 -37.97 -16.73 -6.04
N ASP A 140 -37.51 -17.54 -6.99
CA ASP A 140 -36.13 -18.04 -7.00
C ASP A 140 -35.11 -16.90 -7.15
N LYS A 141 -35.37 -15.95 -8.05
CA LYS A 141 -34.56 -14.73 -8.19
C LYS A 141 -34.55 -13.89 -6.92
N LEU A 142 -35.68 -13.76 -6.22
CA LEU A 142 -35.77 -13.03 -4.96
C LEU A 142 -34.94 -13.71 -3.86
N VAL A 143 -35.06 -15.03 -3.71
CA VAL A 143 -34.29 -15.81 -2.73
C VAL A 143 -32.79 -15.69 -3.01
N LYS A 144 -32.37 -15.78 -4.27
CA LYS A 144 -30.97 -15.59 -4.67
C LYS A 144 -30.46 -14.18 -4.38
N ALA A 145 -31.27 -13.15 -4.66
CA ALA A 145 -30.94 -11.77 -4.34
C ALA A 145 -30.80 -11.55 -2.83
N MET A 146 -31.72 -12.09 -2.03
CA MET A 146 -31.67 -12.01 -0.57
C MET A 146 -30.47 -12.76 0.01
N SER A 147 -30.12 -13.93 -0.53
CA SER A 147 -28.92 -14.68 -0.13
C SER A 147 -27.64 -13.88 -0.41
N SER A 148 -27.54 -13.28 -1.60
CA SER A 148 -26.43 -12.40 -1.96
C SER A 148 -26.36 -11.18 -1.04
N GLN A 149 -27.50 -10.56 -0.72
CA GLN A 149 -27.57 -9.42 0.19
C GLN A 149 -27.15 -9.81 1.62
N ALA A 150 -27.58 -10.97 2.12
CA ALA A 150 -27.20 -11.48 3.43
C ALA A 150 -25.68 -11.73 3.50
N SER A 151 -25.10 -12.33 2.47
CA SER A 151 -23.65 -12.52 2.37
C SER A 151 -22.90 -11.18 2.35
N ALA A 152 -23.37 -10.21 1.56
CA ALA A 152 -22.77 -8.88 1.51
C ALA A 152 -22.83 -8.17 2.87
N LEU A 153 -23.95 -8.27 3.59
CA LEU A 153 -24.09 -7.72 4.94
C LEU A 153 -23.17 -8.41 5.95
N ALA A 154 -22.99 -9.72 5.85
CA ALA A 154 -22.05 -10.46 6.69
C ALA A 154 -20.60 -10.02 6.44
N GLN A 155 -20.21 -9.85 5.18
CA GLN A 155 -18.88 -9.33 4.82
C GLN A 155 -18.67 -7.90 5.30
N LEU A 156 -19.69 -7.04 5.17
CA LEU A 156 -19.65 -5.67 5.68
C LEU A 156 -19.53 -5.65 7.21
N GLY A 157 -20.23 -6.53 7.92
CA GLY A 157 -20.09 -6.70 9.36
C GLY A 157 -18.67 -7.10 9.77
N HIS A 158 -18.07 -8.06 9.06
CA HIS A 158 -16.69 -8.48 9.30
C HIS A 158 -15.69 -7.35 9.02
N ALA A 159 -15.83 -6.65 7.90
CA ALA A 159 -14.99 -5.51 7.55
C ALA A 159 -15.10 -4.37 8.59
N SER A 160 -16.31 -4.11 9.08
CA SER A 160 -16.56 -3.13 10.15
C SER A 160 -15.86 -3.51 11.46
N LEU A 161 -15.90 -4.79 11.85
CA LEU A 161 -15.19 -5.29 13.03
C LEU A 161 -13.67 -5.09 12.90
N VAL A 162 -13.09 -5.48 11.75
CA VAL A 162 -11.65 -5.30 11.49
C VAL A 162 -11.27 -3.82 11.50
N SER A 163 -12.12 -2.96 10.93
CA SER A 163 -11.93 -1.50 10.94
C SER A 163 -11.94 -0.94 12.37
N SER A 164 -12.89 -1.38 13.21
CA SER A 164 -12.98 -0.99 14.61
C SER A 164 -11.71 -1.38 15.39
N GLN A 165 -11.20 -2.59 15.18
CA GLN A 165 -9.96 -3.05 15.83
C GLN A 165 -8.73 -2.27 15.36
N ALA A 166 -8.66 -1.94 14.07
CA ALA A 166 -7.58 -1.11 13.55
C ALA A 166 -7.63 0.31 14.14
N MET A 167 -8.84 0.87 14.29
CA MET A 167 -9.05 2.18 14.88
C MET A 167 -8.67 2.22 16.37
N GLU A 168 -8.98 1.17 17.12
CA GLU A 168 -8.55 1.02 18.52
C GLU A 168 -7.02 1.03 18.65
N ARG A 169 -6.32 0.25 17.82
CA ARG A 169 -4.86 0.23 17.81
C ARG A 169 -4.25 1.58 17.43
N LEU A 170 -4.89 2.32 16.53
CA LEU A 170 -4.46 3.66 16.16
C LEU A 170 -4.63 4.63 17.33
N ALA A 171 -5.76 4.55 18.05
CA ALA A 171 -6.00 5.35 19.24
C ALA A 171 -4.96 5.09 20.34
N ASP A 172 -4.63 3.82 20.60
CA ASP A 172 -3.59 3.43 21.57
C ASP A 172 -2.21 3.98 21.18
N ALA A 173 -1.84 3.84 19.91
CA ALA A 173 -0.58 4.37 19.40
C ALA A 173 -0.52 5.90 19.52
N SER A 174 -1.62 6.59 19.19
CA SER A 174 -1.74 8.05 19.34
C SER A 174 -1.60 8.49 20.81
N HIS A 175 -2.22 7.75 21.74
CA HIS A 175 -2.08 8.01 23.17
C HIS A 175 -0.63 7.83 23.64
N LEU A 176 0.07 6.80 23.15
CA LEU A 176 1.48 6.59 23.50
C LEU A 176 2.36 7.73 22.98
N GLN A 177 2.08 8.20 21.76
CA GLN A 177 2.77 9.35 21.16
C GLN A 177 2.55 10.63 21.97
N ALA A 178 1.31 10.90 22.40
CA ALA A 178 1.00 12.06 23.25
C ALA A 178 1.83 12.05 24.55
N ARG A 179 1.91 10.91 25.24
CA ARG A 179 2.75 10.78 26.44
C ARG A 179 4.25 10.99 26.16
N ALA A 180 4.74 10.56 25.00
CA ALA A 180 6.12 10.80 24.62
C ALA A 180 6.39 12.29 24.37
N LEU A 181 5.44 13.01 23.76
CA LEU A 181 5.52 14.46 23.58
C LEU A 181 5.53 15.21 24.91
N ASP A 182 4.69 14.81 25.89
CA ASP A 182 4.68 15.42 27.22
C ASP A 182 6.05 15.26 27.92
N ARG A 183 6.67 14.08 27.79
CA ARG A 183 8.03 13.84 28.31
C ARG A 183 9.06 14.75 27.64
N LEU A 184 8.98 14.91 26.32
CA LEU A 184 9.87 15.82 25.60
C LEU A 184 9.67 17.28 26.04
N ALA A 185 8.42 17.72 26.20
CA ALA A 185 8.12 19.06 26.70
C ALA A 185 8.75 19.32 28.07
N SER A 186 8.61 18.38 29.01
CA SER A 186 9.24 18.47 30.33
C SER A 186 10.78 18.53 30.25
N THR A 187 11.39 17.73 29.36
CA THR A 187 12.85 17.82 29.18
C THR A 187 13.30 19.16 28.61
N PHE A 188 12.55 19.74 27.66
CA PHE A 188 12.88 21.06 27.12
C PHE A 188 12.70 22.17 28.15
N GLU A 189 11.69 22.09 29.01
CA GLU A 189 11.50 23.04 30.11
C GLU A 189 12.68 22.99 31.10
N SER A 190 13.13 21.78 31.46
CA SER A 190 14.31 21.59 32.32
C SER A 190 15.59 22.14 31.69
N ILE A 191 15.83 21.87 30.41
CA ILE A 191 16.97 22.42 29.65
C ILE A 191 16.89 23.95 29.60
N GLY A 192 15.70 24.50 29.36
CA GLY A 192 15.47 25.94 29.35
C GLY A 192 15.83 26.59 30.69
N ALA A 193 15.37 26.01 31.80
CA ALA A 193 15.70 26.48 33.14
C ALA A 193 17.20 26.41 33.43
N ALA A 194 17.87 25.30 33.10
CA ALA A 194 19.31 25.14 33.28
C ALA A 194 20.11 26.15 32.43
N THR A 195 19.69 26.37 31.19
CA THR A 195 20.32 27.35 30.29
C THR A 195 20.20 28.77 30.85
N HIS A 196 19.03 29.13 31.40
CA HIS A 196 18.86 30.42 32.06
C HIS A 196 19.79 30.56 33.28
N GLN A 197 19.92 29.52 34.10
CA GLN A 197 20.83 29.55 35.26
C GLN A 197 22.29 29.75 34.85
N VAL A 198 22.75 29.06 33.79
CA VAL A 198 24.09 29.25 33.22
C VAL A 198 24.27 30.69 32.73
N GLY A 199 23.27 31.23 32.03
CA GLY A 199 23.27 32.63 31.58
C GLY A 199 23.40 33.62 32.72
N THR A 200 22.62 33.45 33.80
CA THR A 200 22.72 34.29 35.00
C THR A 200 24.10 34.19 35.66
N ALA A 201 24.64 32.98 35.81
CA ALA A 201 25.96 32.78 36.39
C ALA A 201 27.09 33.45 35.57
N LEU A 202 27.00 33.41 34.24
CA LEU A 202 27.96 34.10 33.36
C LEU A 202 27.90 35.63 33.54
N LEU A 203 26.70 36.20 33.68
CA LEU A 203 26.54 37.63 33.95
C LEU A 203 27.13 38.03 35.31
N ASP A 204 26.92 37.20 36.34
CA ASP A 204 27.49 37.44 37.68
C ASP A 204 29.03 37.38 37.67
N ILE A 205 29.60 36.41 36.92
CA ILE A 205 31.05 36.31 36.71
C ILE A 205 31.58 37.57 36.02
N ASP A 206 30.95 37.99 34.92
CA ASP A 206 31.34 39.21 34.18
C ASP A 206 31.28 40.46 35.07
N ALA A 207 30.20 40.62 35.84
CA ALA A 207 30.06 41.74 36.78
C ALA A 207 31.15 41.72 37.86
N THR A 208 31.50 40.53 38.37
CA THR A 208 32.57 40.36 39.36
C THR A 208 33.93 40.70 38.78
N VAL A 209 34.25 40.19 37.59
CA VAL A 209 35.49 40.49 36.85
C VAL A 209 35.61 41.99 36.63
N LYS A 210 34.59 42.65 36.08
CA LYS A 210 34.58 44.11 35.87
C LYS A 210 34.85 44.89 37.16
N ARG A 211 34.26 44.48 38.29
CA ARG A 211 34.48 45.13 39.59
C ARG A 211 35.94 45.00 40.05
N CYS A 212 36.55 43.83 39.88
CA CYS A 212 37.94 43.59 40.28
C CYS A 212 38.95 44.41 39.46
N TYR A 213 38.69 44.63 38.17
CA TYR A 213 39.61 45.36 37.30
C TYR A 213 39.35 46.87 37.24
N ALA A 214 38.15 47.34 37.60
CA ALA A 214 37.82 48.77 37.61
C ALA A 214 38.40 49.53 38.82
N THR A 215 38.85 48.84 39.88
CA THR A 215 39.36 49.47 41.12
C THR A 215 40.89 49.54 41.19
N SER A 216 41.63 49.31 40.11
CA SER A 216 43.08 49.56 40.11
C SER A 216 43.34 51.07 40.27
N PRO A 217 43.94 51.51 41.39
CA PRO A 217 44.27 52.92 41.57
C PRO A 217 45.45 53.26 40.65
N THR A 218 45.24 54.18 39.71
CA THR A 218 46.32 54.92 39.04
C THR A 218 47.00 55.87 39.99
#